data_AF-A0A8S3IFN2-F1
#
_entry.id   AF-A0A8S3IFN2-F1
#
_cell.length_a   1.000
_cell.length_b   1.000
_cell.length_c   1.000
_cell.angle_alpha   90.00
_cell.angle_beta   90.00
_cell.angle_gamma   90.00
#
_symmetry.space_group_name_H-M   'P 1'
#
loop_
_entity.id
_entity.type
_entity.pdbx_description
1 polymer ?
#
loop_
_entity_poly.entity_id
_entity_poly.type
_entity_poly.pdbx_seq_one_letter_code
_entity_poly.pdbx_strand_id
1 'polypeptide(L)'
;MLKYLPLKSIHNCKILKIDFFQGQTYRGLSMTTKDIDDYKWVAYEFARGKKTNNTNCHRVICEFHFDRSCSTAIDLRRHPDKNLLCLSAYEDEAEVLVLPGTLFKVHDVSQEKDTGRYTIVLQNIHVPLNIILEAFKELQI
;
A
#
# COMPACT_ATOMS: atom_id res chain seq x y z
N MET A 1 1.27 10.37 -9.65
CA MET A 1 0.43 9.84 -10.76
C MET A 1 0.69 8.34 -10.83
N LEU A 2 -0.26 7.49 -10.43
CA LEU A 2 -0.07 6.02 -10.47
C LEU A 2 -0.13 5.54 -11.92
N LYS A 3 1.03 5.14 -12.46
CA LYS A 3 1.10 4.41 -13.73
C LYS A 3 0.90 2.93 -13.42
N TYR A 4 -0.18 2.35 -13.92
CA TYR A 4 -0.39 0.90 -13.88
C TYR A 4 0.58 0.24 -14.86
N LEU A 5 1.54 -0.54 -14.35
CA LEU A 5 2.33 -1.45 -15.16
C LEU A 5 1.65 -2.82 -15.16
N PRO A 6 1.33 -3.40 -16.33
CA PRO A 6 0.82 -4.77 -16.40
C PRO A 6 1.84 -5.75 -15.79
N LEU A 7 1.38 -6.69 -14.96
CA LEU A 7 2.24 -7.70 -14.31
C LEU A 7 3.06 -8.53 -15.32
N LYS A 8 2.55 -8.71 -16.55
CA LYS A 8 3.25 -9.41 -17.65
C LYS A 8 4.52 -8.66 -18.12
N SER A 9 4.58 -7.34 -17.97
CA SER A 9 5.71 -6.51 -18.38
C SER A 9 6.91 -6.65 -17.44
N ILE A 10 6.65 -7.00 -16.18
CA ILE A 10 7.66 -7.07 -15.11
C ILE A 10 8.53 -8.33 -15.26
N HIS A 11 7.95 -9.44 -15.74
CA HIS A 11 8.64 -10.73 -15.83
C HIS A 11 9.73 -10.81 -16.90
N ASN A 12 9.73 -9.94 -17.92
CA ASN A 12 10.71 -9.97 -19.03
C ASN A 12 11.82 -8.91 -18.91
N CYS A 13 11.80 -8.07 -17.87
CA CYS A 13 12.83 -7.05 -17.69
C CYS A 13 14.06 -7.61 -16.98
N LYS A 14 14.94 -8.31 -17.71
CA LYS A 14 16.31 -8.63 -17.26
C LYS A 14 17.14 -7.38 -16.86
N ILE A 15 16.66 -6.19 -17.26
CA ILE A 15 17.27 -4.88 -16.99
C ILE A 15 16.88 -4.34 -15.60
N LEU A 16 15.75 -4.79 -15.05
CA LEU A 16 15.33 -4.37 -13.72
C LEU A 16 15.80 -5.44 -12.73
N LYS A 17 16.98 -5.22 -12.13
CA LYS A 17 17.23 -5.78 -10.79
C LYS A 17 16.27 -5.06 -9.86
N ILE A 18 15.07 -5.61 -9.71
CA ILE A 18 14.00 -5.03 -8.90
C ILE A 18 14.35 -5.31 -7.45
N ASP A 19 14.57 -4.26 -6.67
CA ASP A 19 14.68 -4.38 -5.23
C ASP A 19 13.28 -4.37 -4.63
N PHE A 20 13.01 -5.44 -3.88
CA PHE A 20 11.80 -5.57 -3.10
C PHE A 20 11.88 -4.69 -1.85
N PHE A 21 10.84 -3.91 -1.63
CA PHE A 21 10.82 -2.92 -0.56
C PHE A 21 10.66 -3.57 0.82
N GLN A 22 11.40 -3.02 1.79
CA GLN A 22 11.27 -3.28 3.23
C GLN A 22 11.34 -1.93 3.97
N GLY A 23 10.51 -1.75 4.99
CA GLY A 23 10.46 -0.52 5.78
C GLY A 23 9.07 0.10 5.84
N GLN A 24 9.01 1.43 5.96
CA GLN A 24 7.78 2.19 6.10
C GLN A 24 7.62 3.18 4.94
N THR A 25 6.40 3.33 4.44
CA THR A 25 6.04 4.37 3.47
C THR A 25 4.66 4.93 3.78
N TYR A 26 4.37 6.13 3.28
CA TYR A 26 3.20 6.91 3.67
C TYR A 26 2.42 7.38 2.45
N ARG A 27 1.10 7.46 2.59
CA ARG A 27 0.25 8.08 1.56
C ARG A 27 -0.84 8.94 2.18
N GLY A 28 -0.85 10.21 1.80
CA GLY A 28 -1.98 11.10 2.06
C GLY A 28 -3.17 10.75 1.16
N LEU A 29 -4.35 10.66 1.75
CA LEU A 29 -5.61 10.34 1.09
C LEU A 29 -6.74 11.21 1.66
N SER A 30 -7.83 11.28 0.90
CA SER A 30 -9.11 11.82 1.36
C SER A 30 -10.11 10.67 1.38
N MET A 31 -10.74 10.44 2.51
CA MET A 31 -11.66 9.32 2.71
C MET A 31 -12.98 9.79 3.32
N THR A 32 -14.07 9.12 2.99
CA THR A 32 -15.36 9.41 3.61
C THR A 32 -15.42 8.86 5.04
N THR A 33 -16.37 9.34 5.84
CA THR A 33 -16.62 8.78 7.18
C THR A 33 -16.92 7.28 7.10
N LYS A 34 -17.67 6.85 6.07
CA LYS A 34 -17.94 5.44 5.82
C LYS A 34 -16.65 4.63 5.63
N ASP A 35 -15.73 5.11 4.81
CA ASP A 35 -14.47 4.41 4.56
C ASP A 35 -13.67 4.25 5.86
N ILE A 36 -13.58 5.31 6.67
CA ILE A 36 -12.92 5.26 7.98
C ILE A 36 -13.61 4.28 8.93
N ASP A 37 -14.94 4.28 8.98
CA ASP A 37 -15.71 3.34 9.81
C ASP A 37 -15.49 1.89 9.35
N ASP A 38 -15.36 1.62 8.05
CA ASP A 38 -15.02 0.31 7.50
C ASP A 38 -13.61 -0.12 8.00
N TYR A 39 -12.61 0.76 7.99
CA TYR A 39 -11.28 0.48 8.54
C TYR A 39 -11.30 0.25 10.05
N LYS A 40 -12.02 1.06 10.83
CA LYS A 40 -12.20 0.86 12.27
C LYS A 40 -12.83 -0.50 12.55
N TRP A 41 -13.85 -0.89 11.79
CA TRP A 41 -14.52 -2.17 11.96
C TRP A 41 -13.55 -3.35 11.78
N VAL A 42 -12.67 -3.27 10.77
CA VAL A 42 -11.60 -4.27 10.55
C VAL A 42 -10.56 -4.25 11.67
N ALA A 43 -10.13 -3.06 12.12
CA ALA A 43 -9.10 -2.93 13.15
C ALA A 43 -9.52 -3.49 14.52
N TYR A 44 -10.78 -3.28 14.91
CA TYR A 44 -11.30 -3.65 16.22
C TYR A 44 -11.97 -5.03 16.27
N GLU A 45 -11.74 -5.90 15.27
CA GLU A 45 -12.19 -7.31 15.22
C GLU A 45 -13.64 -7.48 15.75
N PHE A 46 -14.65 -7.13 14.94
CA PHE A 46 -16.08 -7.28 15.27
C PHE A 46 -16.68 -6.29 16.30
N ALA A 47 -16.14 -5.07 16.41
CA ALA A 47 -16.83 -4.03 17.16
C ALA A 47 -18.14 -3.59 16.45
N ARG A 48 -19.28 -3.65 17.18
CA ARG A 48 -20.63 -3.26 16.74
C ARG A 48 -20.72 -1.74 16.47
N GLY A 49 -20.08 -1.26 15.41
CA GLY A 49 -20.19 0.13 14.95
C GLY A 49 -21.53 0.38 14.27
N LYS A 50 -22.30 1.38 14.73
CA LYS A 50 -23.44 1.90 13.96
C LYS A 50 -22.89 2.49 12.66
N LYS A 51 -23.32 1.95 11.50
CA LYS A 51 -23.09 2.58 10.21
C LYS A 51 -23.62 4.02 10.25
N THR A 52 -22.74 4.99 10.07
CA THR A 52 -23.14 6.39 9.95
C THR A 52 -23.27 6.71 8.45
N ASN A 53 -24.37 7.32 8.04
CA ASN A 53 -24.58 7.76 6.64
C ASN A 53 -23.90 9.12 6.37
N ASN A 54 -22.90 9.49 7.17
CA ASN A 54 -22.30 10.82 7.08
C ASN A 54 -21.30 10.86 5.93
N THR A 55 -21.49 11.80 4.99
CA THR A 55 -20.67 11.94 3.78
C THR A 55 -19.45 12.83 3.97
N ASN A 56 -19.18 13.26 5.21
CA ASN A 56 -18.00 14.08 5.51
C ASN A 56 -16.73 13.38 5.06
N CYS A 57 -15.89 14.16 4.35
CA CYS A 57 -14.61 13.74 3.85
C CYS A 57 -13.52 14.19 4.83
N HIS A 58 -12.60 13.28 5.15
CA HIS A 58 -11.56 13.46 6.15
C HIS A 58 -10.18 13.36 5.49
N ARG A 59 -9.21 14.10 6.03
CA ARG A 59 -7.80 13.96 5.66
C ARG A 59 -7.22 12.75 6.37
N VAL A 60 -6.64 11.84 5.61
CA VAL A 60 -6.11 10.57 6.11
C VAL A 60 -4.65 10.41 5.70
N ILE A 61 -3.83 9.88 6.60
CA ILE A 61 -2.51 9.34 6.27
C ILE A 61 -2.59 7.83 6.46
N CYS A 62 -2.27 7.08 5.41
CA CYS A 62 -2.03 5.66 5.51
C CYS A 62 -0.52 5.42 5.71
N GLU A 63 -0.17 4.69 6.76
CA GLU A 63 1.18 4.25 7.07
C GLU A 63 1.31 2.77 6.70
N PHE A 64 2.12 2.44 5.70
CA PHE A 64 2.32 1.07 5.23
C PHE A 64 3.61 0.51 5.81
N HIS A 65 3.50 -0.56 6.59
CA HIS A 65 4.62 -1.21 7.24
C HIS A 65 4.96 -2.53 6.55
N PHE A 66 6.21 -2.67 6.14
CA PHE A 66 6.78 -3.87 5.53
C PHE A 66 7.91 -4.38 6.42
N ASP A 67 7.58 -5.22 7.42
CA ASP A 67 8.56 -5.78 8.36
C ASP A 67 9.64 -6.62 7.67
N ARG A 68 9.33 -7.10 6.46
CA ARG A 68 10.16 -7.96 5.64
C ARG A 68 10.15 -7.42 4.22
N SER A 69 11.18 -7.79 3.46
CA SER A 69 11.19 -7.55 2.02
C SER A 69 9.94 -8.18 1.36
N CYS A 70 9.20 -7.36 0.61
CA CYS A 70 7.90 -7.72 0.05
C CYS A 70 7.98 -7.79 -1.47
N SER A 71 7.75 -8.98 -2.04
CA SER A 71 7.87 -9.20 -3.49
C SER A 71 6.86 -8.43 -4.34
N THR A 72 5.82 -7.89 -3.71
CA THR A 72 4.79 -7.08 -4.35
C THR A 72 4.90 -5.59 -4.01
N ALA A 73 5.99 -5.16 -3.37
CA ALA A 73 6.33 -3.75 -3.20
C ALA A 73 7.71 -3.50 -3.80
N ILE A 74 7.79 -2.56 -4.73
CA ILE A 74 9.02 -2.24 -5.45
C ILE A 74 9.55 -0.92 -4.94
N ASP A 75 10.82 -0.91 -4.55
CA ASP A 75 11.52 0.32 -4.23
C ASP A 75 11.86 1.07 -5.53
N LEU A 76 11.34 2.30 -5.68
CA LEU A 76 11.61 3.13 -6.85
C LEU A 76 12.72 4.15 -6.61
N ARG A 77 13.35 4.14 -5.42
CA ARG A 77 14.45 5.03 -5.07
C ARG A 77 15.65 4.85 -5.99
N ARG A 78 16.47 5.88 -6.04
CA ARG A 78 17.75 5.84 -6.73
C ARG A 78 18.66 4.79 -6.09
N HIS A 79 19.07 3.80 -6.89
CA HIS A 79 19.99 2.78 -6.42
C HIS A 79 21.42 3.33 -6.30
N PRO A 80 22.20 2.93 -5.28
CA PRO A 80 23.60 3.36 -5.14
C PRO A 80 24.49 2.88 -6.30
N ASP A 81 24.15 1.76 -6.93
CA ASP A 81 24.75 1.32 -8.20
C ASP A 81 24.28 2.24 -9.34
N LYS A 82 25.20 3.09 -9.83
CA LYS A 82 24.95 4.05 -10.91
C LYS A 82 24.54 3.42 -12.24
N ASN A 83 24.70 2.10 -12.40
CA ASN A 83 24.31 1.38 -13.60
C ASN A 83 22.82 0.98 -13.62
N LEU A 84 22.11 1.14 -12.50
CA LEU A 84 20.68 0.86 -12.41
C LEU A 84 19.89 2.15 -12.61
N LEU A 85 18.86 2.07 -13.45
CA LEU A 85 17.98 3.20 -13.76
C LEU A 85 17.12 3.55 -12.54
N CYS A 86 17.09 4.82 -12.13
CA CYS A 86 16.04 5.30 -11.23
C CYS A 86 14.69 5.20 -11.95
N LEU A 87 13.71 4.57 -11.30
CA LEU A 87 12.37 4.40 -11.88
C LEU A 87 11.44 5.55 -11.52
N SER A 88 11.72 6.27 -10.43
CA SER A 88 10.94 7.45 -10.06
C SER A 88 11.30 8.65 -10.96
N ALA A 89 10.27 9.43 -11.29
CA ALA A 89 10.47 10.74 -11.90
C ALA A 89 11.00 11.79 -10.90
N TYR A 90 10.96 11.46 -9.59
CA TYR A 90 11.39 12.31 -8.49
C TYR A 90 12.50 11.57 -7.73
N GLU A 91 13.73 11.66 -8.21
CA GLU A 91 14.86 10.87 -7.70
C GLU A 91 15.16 11.08 -6.22
N ASP A 92 14.77 12.23 -5.67
CA ASP A 92 14.97 12.60 -4.27
C ASP A 92 13.85 12.10 -3.35
N GLU A 93 12.79 11.49 -3.89
CA GLU A 93 11.67 10.96 -3.11
C GLU A 93 11.81 9.47 -2.81
N ALA A 94 11.41 9.10 -1.58
CA ALA A 94 11.32 7.69 -1.16
C ALA A 94 10.04 7.04 -1.71
N GLU A 95 9.96 6.88 -3.04
CA GLU A 95 8.79 6.33 -3.71
C GLU A 95 8.80 4.79 -3.71
N VAL A 96 7.65 4.21 -3.37
CA VAL A 96 7.44 2.76 -3.36
C VAL A 96 6.23 2.43 -4.21
N LEU A 97 6.40 1.52 -5.17
CA LEU A 97 5.30 0.99 -5.98
C LEU A 97 4.74 -0.27 -5.32
N VAL A 98 3.58 -0.13 -4.69
CA VAL A 98 2.82 -1.27 -4.16
C VAL A 98 1.97 -1.88 -5.29
N LEU A 99 2.28 -3.12 -5.65
CA LEU A 99 1.60 -3.86 -6.73
C LEU A 99 0.24 -4.41 -6.27
N PRO A 100 -0.69 -4.63 -7.21
CA PRO A 100 -1.93 -5.37 -6.94
C PRO A 100 -1.65 -6.73 -6.29
N GLY A 101 -2.52 -7.13 -5.37
CA GLY A 101 -2.37 -8.37 -4.60
C GLY A 101 -1.51 -8.23 -3.34
N THR A 102 -0.88 -7.07 -3.10
CA THR A 102 -0.27 -6.79 -1.79
C THR A 102 -1.36 -6.69 -0.73
N LEU A 103 -1.30 -7.57 0.28
CA LEU A 103 -2.26 -7.58 1.37
C LEU A 103 -1.73 -6.84 2.58
N PHE A 104 -2.63 -6.17 3.29
CA PHE A 104 -2.35 -5.50 4.55
C PHE A 104 -3.41 -5.86 5.58
N LYS A 105 -2.98 -6.05 6.83
CA LYS A 105 -3.84 -6.04 7.99
C LYS A 105 -3.95 -4.60 8.50
N VAL A 106 -5.15 -4.15 8.84
CA VAL A 106 -5.32 -2.90 9.58
C VAL A 106 -4.82 -3.13 11.01
N HIS A 107 -3.75 -2.44 11.37
CA HIS A 107 -3.12 -2.54 12.69
C HIS A 107 -3.71 -1.55 13.68
N ASP A 108 -3.90 -0.30 13.25
CA ASP A 108 -4.47 0.76 14.08
C ASP A 108 -5.22 1.80 13.23
N VAL A 109 -6.20 2.45 13.85
CA VAL A 109 -6.90 3.62 13.31
C VAL A 109 -7.06 4.65 14.41
N SER A 110 -6.34 5.76 14.29
CA SER A 110 -6.34 6.85 15.26
C SER A 110 -6.73 8.18 14.61
N GLN A 111 -7.22 9.10 15.44
CA GLN A 111 -7.56 10.47 15.02
C GLN A 111 -6.81 11.47 15.90
N GLU A 112 -6.06 12.36 15.26
CA GLU A 112 -5.38 13.47 15.92
C GLU A 112 -6.41 14.50 16.38
N LYS A 113 -6.43 14.82 17.68
CA LYS A 113 -7.45 15.69 18.28
C LYS A 113 -7.42 17.12 17.74
N ASP A 114 -6.22 17.64 17.47
CA ASP A 114 -6.04 19.04 17.12
C ASP A 114 -6.37 19.32 15.64
N THR A 115 -6.02 18.39 14.75
CA THR A 115 -6.18 18.56 13.30
C THR A 115 -7.41 17.82 12.75
N GLY A 116 -7.98 16.91 13.53
CA GLY A 116 -9.02 15.98 13.08
C GLY A 116 -8.54 14.96 12.05
N ARG A 117 -7.24 14.94 11.72
CA ARG A 117 -6.63 14.03 10.75
C ARG A 117 -6.66 12.60 11.27
N TYR A 118 -7.00 11.67 10.39
CA TYR A 118 -6.92 10.25 10.69
C TYR A 118 -5.59 9.67 10.24
N THR A 119 -5.07 8.74 11.03
CA THR A 119 -3.95 7.88 10.65
C THR A 119 -4.42 6.44 10.67
N ILE A 120 -4.17 5.72 9.57
CA ILE A 120 -4.48 4.30 9.42
C ILE A 120 -3.17 3.56 9.24
N VAL A 121 -2.82 2.70 10.19
CA VAL A 121 -1.60 1.89 10.15
C VAL A 121 -1.92 0.54 9.51
N LEU A 122 -1.21 0.21 8.44
CA LEU A 122 -1.41 -0.96 7.59
C LEU A 122 -0.17 -1.84 7.61
N GLN A 123 -0.29 -3.02 8.21
CA GLN A 123 0.81 -3.98 8.31
C GLN A 123 0.79 -4.97 7.14
N ASN A 124 1.87 -5.05 6.36
CA ASN A 124 1.95 -5.98 5.24
C ASN A 124 1.82 -7.43 5.73
N ILE A 125 0.93 -8.18 5.08
CA ILE A 125 0.81 -9.62 5.23
C ILE A 125 1.66 -10.25 4.13
N HIS A 126 2.67 -11.01 4.52
CA HIS A 126 3.47 -11.75 3.57
C HIS A 126 2.63 -12.88 2.97
N VAL A 127 2.30 -12.75 1.68
CA VAL A 127 1.63 -13.79 0.91
C VAL A 127 2.61 -14.34 -0.12
N PRO A 128 2.89 -15.66 -0.13
CA PRO A 128 3.69 -16.29 -1.17
C PRO A 128 3.18 -15.96 -2.58
N LEU A 129 4.09 -15.60 -3.50
CA LEU A 129 3.75 -15.16 -4.85
C LEU A 129 2.90 -16.19 -5.62
N ASN A 130 3.15 -17.49 -5.41
CA ASN A 130 2.35 -18.55 -6.03
C ASN A 130 0.86 -18.45 -5.64
N ILE A 131 0.55 -18.14 -4.38
CA ILE A 131 -0.85 -17.98 -3.92
C ILE A 131 -1.49 -16.76 -4.59
N ILE A 132 -0.76 -15.64 -4.68
CA ILE A 132 -1.24 -14.44 -5.36
C ILE A 132 -1.52 -14.73 -6.84
N LEU A 133 -0.59 -15.40 -7.52
CA LEU A 133 -0.74 -15.76 -8.93
C LEU A 133 -1.91 -16.72 -9.17
N GLU A 134 -2.17 -17.66 -8.26
CA GLU A 134 -3.32 -18.57 -8.33
C GLU A 134 -4.63 -17.78 -8.20
N ALA A 135 -4.74 -16.89 -7.20
CA ALA A 135 -5.92 -16.05 -7.02
C ALA A 135 -6.21 -15.18 -8.27
N PHE A 136 -5.18 -14.69 -8.96
CA PHE A 136 -5.36 -13.94 -10.20
C PHE A 136 -5.75 -14.81 -11.40
N LYS A 137 -5.45 -16.11 -11.41
CA LYS A 137 -5.90 -17.02 -12.48
C LYS A 137 -7.42 -17.25 -12.41
N GLU A 138 -7.99 -17.27 -11.22
CA GLU A 138 -9.44 -17.42 -11.02
C GLU A 138 -10.21 -16.16 -11.41
N LEU A 139 -9.54 -15.00 -11.38
CA LEU A 139 -10.09 -13.69 -11.76
C LEU A 139 -9.95 -13.40 -13.28
N GLN A 140 -9.94 -14.41 -14.16
CA GLN A 140 -9.93 -14.19 -15.61
C GLN A 140 -11.15 -13.37 -16.06
N ILE A 141 -10.96 -12.04 -16.11
CA ILE A 141 -11.70 -11.05 -16.89
C ILE A 141 -11.06 -10.98 -18.28
#